data_AF-A0A7S0BMK3-F1
#
_entry.id   AF-A0A7S0BMK3-F1
#
_cell.length_a   1.000
_cell.length_b   1.000
_cell.length_c   1.000
_cell.angle_alpha   90.00
_cell.angle_beta   90.00
_cell.angle_gamma   90.00
#
_symmetry.space_group_name_H-M   'P 1'
#
loop_
_entity.id
_entity.type
_entity.pdbx_description
1 polymer ?
#
loop_
_entity_poly.entity_id
_entity_poly.type
_entity_poly.pdbx_seq_one_letter_code
_entity_poly.pdbx_strand_id
1 'polypeptide(L)'
;KQLGLVALFAVAWPLGAVLATVNNCVEIKSDLLRMVRNSKRPIPSREISIGAWFDAMHFLSMLSYVTNLLIFFHTTSYGRSLLNLGIAESYLLVIFIEQMMLALRSAYVSGTSKIPEEIMQARAKNEYTRNLA
;
A
#
# COMPACT_ATOMS: atom_id res chain seq x y z
N LYS A 1 -6.52 -5.72 8.42
CA LYS A 1 -5.71 -6.75 9.13
C LYS A 1 -4.82 -7.55 8.17
N GLN A 2 -5.34 -8.10 7.08
CA GLN A 2 -4.54 -8.87 6.09
C GLN A 2 -3.43 -8.07 5.41
N LEU A 3 -3.70 -6.82 5.01
CA LEU A 3 -2.67 -5.97 4.41
C LEU A 3 -1.43 -5.84 5.29
N GLY A 4 -1.59 -5.66 6.60
CA GLY A 4 -0.45 -5.56 7.52
C GLY A 4 0.39 -6.83 7.56
N LEU A 5 -0.25 -8.00 7.55
CA LEU A 5 0.45 -9.29 7.53
C LEU A 5 1.22 -9.49 6.22
N VAL A 6 0.58 -9.20 5.08
CA VAL A 6 1.20 -9.36 3.77
C VAL A 6 2.32 -8.33 3.56
N ALA A 7 2.09 -7.07 3.90
CA ALA A 7 3.05 -6.00 3.67
C ALA A 7 4.27 -6.12 4.59
N LEU A 8 4.08 -6.26 5.90
CA LEU A 8 5.19 -6.23 6.87
C LEU A 8 6.07 -7.47 6.83
N PHE A 9 5.52 -8.63 6.45
CA PHE A 9 6.21 -9.93 6.52
C PHE A 9 6.38 -10.60 5.15
N ALA A 10 6.36 -9.82 4.06
CA ALA A 10 6.47 -10.33 2.70
C ALA A 10 7.71 -11.20 2.47
N VAL A 11 8.86 -10.80 3.03
CA VAL A 11 10.12 -11.55 2.92
C VAL A 11 10.06 -12.88 3.69
N ALA A 12 9.41 -12.89 4.85
CA ALA A 12 9.31 -14.10 5.68
C ALA A 12 8.29 -15.09 5.11
N TRP A 13 7.22 -14.61 4.47
CA TRP A 13 6.14 -15.46 3.95
C TRP A 13 5.65 -15.00 2.57
N PRO A 14 6.37 -15.35 1.48
CA PRO A 14 6.04 -14.90 0.14
C PRO A 14 4.68 -15.40 -0.38
N LEU A 15 4.22 -16.56 0.11
CA LEU A 15 2.90 -17.12 -0.24
C LEU A 15 1.73 -16.38 0.42
N GLY A 16 1.99 -15.50 1.39
CA GLY A 16 0.95 -14.76 2.10
C GLY A 16 0.10 -13.89 1.17
N ALA A 17 0.71 -13.29 0.13
CA ALA A 17 0.00 -12.48 -0.84
C ALA A 17 -1.03 -13.28 -1.65
N VAL A 18 -0.66 -14.49 -2.09
CA VAL A 18 -1.55 -15.36 -2.87
C VAL A 18 -2.76 -15.78 -2.03
N LEU A 19 -2.53 -16.17 -0.78
CA LEU A 19 -3.60 -16.56 0.13
C LEU A 19 -4.52 -15.38 0.48
N ALA A 20 -3.96 -14.18 0.66
CA ALA A 20 -4.75 -12.98 0.86
C ALA A 20 -5.63 -12.66 -0.35
N THR A 21 -5.12 -12.82 -1.58
CA THR A 21 -5.92 -12.62 -2.79
C THR A 21 -7.07 -13.62 -2.88
N VAL A 22 -6.81 -14.91 -2.65
CA VAL A 22 -7.85 -15.94 -2.63
C VAL A 22 -8.91 -15.63 -1.57
N ASN A 23 -8.48 -15.24 -0.37
CA ASN A 23 -9.40 -14.84 0.68
C ASN A 23 -10.24 -13.63 0.24
N ASN A 24 -9.64 -12.59 -0.31
CA ASN A 24 -10.36 -11.39 -0.77
C ASN A 24 -11.41 -11.72 -1.84
N CYS A 25 -11.14 -12.68 -2.74
CA CYS A 25 -12.13 -13.13 -3.73
C CYS A 25 -13.37 -13.76 -3.08
N VAL A 26 -13.18 -14.56 -2.03
CA VAL A 26 -14.29 -15.15 -1.27
C VAL A 26 -15.00 -14.10 -0.42
N GLU A 27 -14.25 -13.19 0.19
CA GLU A 27 -14.74 -12.16 1.09
C GLU A 27 -15.68 -11.18 0.37
N ILE A 28 -15.36 -10.74 -0.85
CA ILE A 28 -16.23 -9.89 -1.66
C ILE A 28 -17.62 -10.53 -1.87
N LYS A 29 -17.66 -11.83 -2.20
CA LYS A 29 -18.93 -12.56 -2.41
C LYS A 29 -19.69 -12.72 -1.10
N SER A 30 -18.98 -13.06 -0.02
CA SER A 30 -19.55 -13.21 1.31
C SER A 30 -20.14 -11.89 1.83
N ASP A 31 -19.44 -10.78 1.66
CA ASP A 31 -19.88 -9.46 2.10
C ASP A 31 -21.09 -8.98 1.30
N LEU A 32 -21.13 -9.23 -0.01
CA LEU A 32 -22.32 -8.98 -0.83
C LEU A 32 -23.54 -9.73 -0.28
N LEU A 33 -23.40 -11.03 0.00
CA LEU A 33 -24.48 -11.84 0.56
C LEU A 33 -24.92 -11.32 1.94
N ARG A 34 -23.96 -10.92 2.78
CA ARG A 34 -24.25 -10.33 4.10
C ARG A 34 -25.03 -9.03 3.98
N MET A 35 -24.68 -8.18 3.02
CA MET A 35 -25.38 -6.91 2.78
C MET A 35 -26.80 -7.10 2.23
N VAL A 36 -27.00 -8.09 1.35
CA VAL A 36 -28.30 -8.34 0.70
C VAL A 36 -29.27 -9.11 1.60
N ARG A 37 -28.79 -10.14 2.31
CA ARG A 37 -29.66 -11.07 3.06
C ARG A 37 -29.70 -10.82 4.57
N ASN A 38 -28.59 -10.36 5.15
CA ASN A 38 -28.39 -10.38 6.60
C ASN A 38 -28.26 -8.99 7.23
N SER A 39 -28.47 -7.92 6.44
CA SER A 39 -28.32 -6.53 6.90
C SER A 39 -29.57 -5.73 6.57
N LYS A 40 -29.97 -4.82 7.48
CA LYS A 40 -30.98 -3.79 7.14
C LYS A 40 -30.36 -2.79 6.17
N ARG A 41 -31.18 -2.24 5.26
CA ARG A 41 -30.72 -1.25 4.28
C ARG A 41 -30.12 -0.02 4.98
N PRO A 42 -28.83 0.30 4.76
CA PRO A 42 -28.22 1.49 5.32
C PRO A 42 -28.67 2.76 4.59
N ILE A 43 -28.61 3.90 5.27
CA ILE A 43 -28.85 5.22 4.67
C ILE A 43 -27.63 5.59 3.83
N PRO A 44 -27.80 6.00 2.56
CA PRO A 44 -26.65 6.35 1.72
C PRO A 44 -25.98 7.62 2.25
N SER A 45 -24.68 7.53 2.55
CA SER A 45 -23.80 8.68 2.78
C SER A 45 -22.89 8.88 1.58
N ARG A 46 -22.65 10.13 1.20
CA ARG A 46 -21.76 10.47 0.08
C ARG A 46 -20.39 10.81 0.63
N GLU A 47 -19.46 9.86 0.53
CA GLU A 47 -18.06 10.04 0.88
C GLU A 47 -17.18 10.17 -0.36
N ILE A 48 -16.16 11.03 -0.28
CA ILE A 48 -15.22 11.30 -1.38
C ILE A 48 -13.98 10.38 -1.27
N SER A 49 -13.71 9.87 -0.08
CA SER A 49 -12.51 9.11 0.27
C SER A 49 -12.86 7.96 1.21
N ILE A 50 -11.99 6.95 1.27
CA ILE A 50 -12.02 5.88 2.28
C ILE A 50 -11.71 6.40 3.70
N GLY A 51 -11.26 7.65 3.82
CA GLY A 51 -10.99 8.33 5.10
C GLY A 51 -9.65 7.94 5.71
N ALA A 52 -9.58 7.95 7.05
CA ALA A 52 -8.36 7.67 7.82
C ALA A 52 -7.70 6.32 7.51
N TRP A 53 -8.44 5.37 6.94
CA TRP A 53 -7.89 4.10 6.48
C TRP A 53 -6.84 4.27 5.38
N PHE A 54 -6.94 5.30 4.53
CA PHE A 54 -5.94 5.60 3.52
C PHE A 54 -4.59 5.92 4.16
N ASP A 55 -4.59 6.81 5.15
CA ASP A 55 -3.38 7.21 5.88
C ASP A 55 -2.80 6.03 6.67
N ALA A 56 -3.65 5.19 7.26
CA ALA A 56 -3.22 3.98 7.94
C ALA A 56 -2.54 2.99 6.99
N MET A 57 -3.07 2.77 5.78
CA MET A 57 -2.44 1.91 4.77
C MET A 57 -1.13 2.51 4.26
N HIS A 58 -1.07 3.84 4.09
CA HIS A 58 0.15 4.54 3.71
C HIS A 58 1.23 4.39 4.79
N PHE A 59 0.88 4.54 6.07
CA PHE A 59 1.78 4.31 7.19
C PHE A 59 2.29 2.87 7.24
N LEU A 60 1.40 1.88 7.07
CA LEU A 60 1.77 0.46 7.02
C LEU A 60 2.72 0.16 5.85
N SER A 61 2.52 0.79 4.69
CA SER A 61 3.43 0.66 3.56
C SER A 61 4.82 1.21 3.90
N MET A 62 4.93 2.37 4.56
CA MET A 62 6.22 2.91 5.00
C MET A 62 6.91 1.97 6.00
N LEU A 63 6.16 1.45 6.97
CA LEU A 63 6.68 0.51 7.97
C LEU A 63 7.15 -0.82 7.34
N SER A 64 6.56 -1.21 6.21
CA SER A 64 6.92 -2.46 5.52
C SER A 64 8.33 -2.46 4.94
N TYR A 65 8.85 -1.32 4.47
CA TYR A 65 10.23 -1.23 3.99
C TYR A 65 11.21 -1.57 5.10
N VAL A 66 11.07 -0.92 6.26
CA VAL A 66 11.92 -1.16 7.44
C VAL A 66 11.83 -2.61 7.89
N THR A 67 10.60 -3.14 8.04
CA THR A 67 10.38 -4.48 8.59
C THR A 67 10.96 -5.57 7.68
N ASN A 68 10.72 -5.49 6.37
CA ASN A 68 11.22 -6.50 5.43
C ASN A 68 12.75 -6.46 5.29
N LEU A 69 13.36 -5.27 5.31
CA LEU A 69 14.82 -5.15 5.33
C LEU A 69 15.40 -5.79 6.59
N LEU A 70 14.87 -5.46 7.77
CA LEU A 70 15.33 -6.04 9.03
C LEU A 70 15.20 -7.57 9.04
N ILE A 71 14.06 -8.11 8.57
CA ILE A 71 13.86 -9.56 8.45
C ILE A 71 14.90 -10.17 7.52
N PHE A 72 15.14 -9.56 6.35
CA PHE A 72 16.11 -10.06 5.38
C PHE A 72 17.53 -10.12 5.97
N PHE A 73 18.00 -9.04 6.59
CA PHE A 73 19.34 -8.95 7.16
C PHE A 73 19.54 -9.81 8.40
N HIS A 74 18.51 -9.97 9.24
CA HIS A 74 18.60 -10.78 10.45
C HIS A 74 18.48 -12.28 10.16
N THR A 75 17.63 -12.66 9.20
CA THR A 75 17.37 -14.08 8.89
C THR A 75 18.44 -14.63 7.95
N THR A 76 18.96 -13.81 7.05
CA THR A 76 19.81 -14.28 5.96
C THR A 76 21.28 -13.95 6.25
N SER A 77 22.05 -14.95 6.70
CA SER A 77 23.52 -14.84 6.82
C SER A 77 24.18 -14.47 5.47
N TYR A 78 23.52 -14.76 4.35
CA TYR A 78 23.99 -14.43 3.00
C TYR A 78 24.23 -12.94 2.77
N GLY A 79 23.42 -12.02 3.32
CA GLY A 79 23.63 -10.58 3.07
C GLY A 79 24.97 -10.09 3.62
N ARG A 80 25.35 -10.58 4.80
CA ARG A 80 26.64 -10.28 5.43
C ARG A 80 27.79 -11.06 4.80
N SER A 81 27.57 -12.36 4.55
CA SER A 81 28.59 -13.27 4.02
C SER A 81 28.93 -13.03 2.56
N LEU A 82 27.99 -12.54 1.74
CA LEU A 82 28.22 -12.26 0.31
C LEU A 82 29.11 -11.02 0.11
N LEU A 83 28.99 -10.04 1.01
CA LEU A 83 29.70 -8.76 0.92
C LEU A 83 30.88 -8.66 1.90
N ASN A 84 31.16 -9.72 2.67
CA ASN A 84 32.18 -9.77 3.73
C ASN A 84 32.13 -8.55 4.67
N LEU A 85 30.91 -8.11 5.02
CA LEU A 85 30.71 -6.90 5.82
C LEU A 85 30.75 -7.19 7.32
N GLY A 86 31.29 -6.24 8.08
CA GLY A 86 31.14 -6.20 9.53
C GLY A 86 29.69 -5.95 9.96
N ILE A 87 29.42 -6.08 11.25
CA ILE A 87 28.07 -5.85 11.82
C ILE A 87 27.65 -4.39 11.61
N ALA A 88 28.54 -3.43 11.89
CA ALA A 88 28.27 -2.00 11.71
C ALA A 88 28.01 -1.66 10.23
N GLU A 89 28.86 -2.13 9.32
CA GLU A 89 28.71 -1.91 7.88
C GLU A 89 27.40 -2.49 7.34
N SER A 90 26.96 -3.64 7.86
CA SER A 90 25.67 -4.23 7.51
C SER A 90 24.50 -3.31 7.87
N TYR A 91 24.51 -2.70 9.06
CA TYR A 91 23.46 -1.77 9.49
C TYR A 91 23.48 -0.45 8.69
N LEU A 92 24.67 0.08 8.37
CA LEU A 92 24.78 1.27 7.51
C LEU A 92 24.21 0.99 6.11
N LEU A 93 24.49 -0.19 5.56
CA LEU A 93 23.93 -0.62 4.28
C LEU A 93 22.40 -0.78 4.34
N VAL A 94 21.84 -1.30 5.44
CA VAL A 94 20.39 -1.35 5.64
C VAL A 94 19.77 0.05 5.58
N ILE A 95 20.34 1.01 6.32
CA ILE A 95 19.86 2.39 6.36
C ILE A 95 19.99 3.05 4.98
N PHE A 96 21.11 2.83 4.29
CA PHE A 96 21.31 3.35 2.95
C PHE A 96 20.28 2.81 1.94
N ILE A 97 20.05 1.50 1.94
CA ILE A 97 19.04 0.88 1.06
C ILE A 97 17.64 1.39 1.41
N GLU A 98 17.30 1.48 2.69
CA GLU A 98 16.02 2.01 3.15
C GLU A 98 15.78 3.44 2.66
N GLN A 99 16.76 4.33 2.86
CA GLN A 99 16.70 5.72 2.38
C GLN A 99 16.56 5.80 0.86
N MET A 100 17.25 4.92 0.11
CA MET A 100 17.12 4.84 -1.35
C MET A 100 15.71 4.39 -1.77
N MET A 101 15.13 3.37 -1.13
CA MET A 101 13.76 2.91 -1.41
C MET A 101 12.73 4.01 -1.11
N LEU A 102 12.88 4.73 0.01
CA LEU A 102 12.01 5.84 0.36
C LEU A 102 12.13 7.02 -0.61
N ALA A 103 13.34 7.34 -1.05
CA ALA A 103 13.58 8.38 -2.06
C ALA A 103 12.98 7.99 -3.42
N LEU A 104 13.10 6.73 -3.84
CA LEU A 104 12.49 6.24 -5.07
C LEU A 104 10.96 6.35 -5.01
N ARG A 105 10.36 5.96 -3.87
CA ARG A 105 8.93 6.09 -3.64
C ARG A 105 8.48 7.55 -3.71
N SER A 106 9.17 8.46 -3.06
CA SER A 106 8.79 9.89 -3.06
C SER A 106 8.92 10.51 -4.45
N ALA A 107 9.96 10.16 -5.21
CA ALA A 107 10.13 10.56 -6.60
C ALA A 107 8.99 10.03 -7.49
N TYR A 108 8.65 8.74 -7.36
CA TYR A 108 7.53 8.14 -8.10
C TYR A 108 6.20 8.84 -7.81
N VAL A 109 5.87 9.03 -6.54
CA VAL A 109 4.64 9.70 -6.12
C VAL A 109 4.57 11.16 -6.61
N SER A 110 5.72 11.83 -6.67
CA SER A 110 5.79 13.22 -7.18
C SER A 110 5.65 13.30 -8.70
N GLY A 111 6.11 12.28 -9.42
CA GLY A 111 6.01 12.23 -10.88
C GLY A 111 4.63 11.86 -11.42
N THR A 112 3.81 11.13 -10.65
CA THR A 112 2.46 10.75 -11.06
C THR A 112 1.43 11.82 -10.69
N SER A 113 0.68 12.34 -11.67
CA SER A 113 -0.51 13.16 -11.40
C SER A 113 -1.56 12.33 -10.67
N LYS A 114 -2.09 12.86 -9.56
CA LYS A 114 -3.15 12.19 -8.76
C LYS A 114 -4.49 12.12 -9.48
N ILE A 115 -4.70 12.95 -10.50
CA ILE A 115 -5.96 13.04 -11.25
C ILE A 115 -5.67 12.74 -12.73
N PRO A 116 -6.36 11.74 -13.32
CA PRO A 116 -6.30 11.49 -14.75
C PRO A 116 -6.73 12.71 -15.57
N GLU A 117 -6.07 12.93 -16.71
CA GLU A 117 -6.33 14.10 -17.58
C GLU A 117 -7.78 14.16 -18.06
N GLU A 118 -8.39 13.01 -18.36
CA GLU A 118 -9.79 12.91 -18.78
C GLU A 118 -10.75 13.52 -17.76
N ILE A 119 -10.49 13.31 -16.47
CA ILE A 119 -11.31 13.85 -15.38
C ILE A 119 -11.08 15.36 -15.25
N MET A 120 -9.85 15.84 -15.47
CA MET A 120 -9.57 17.28 -15.47
C MET A 120 -10.32 18.00 -16.59
N GLN A 121 -10.29 17.44 -17.80
CA GLN A 121 -11.02 17.98 -18.95
C GLN A 121 -12.53 17.95 -18.73
N ALA A 122 -13.06 16.85 -18.19
CA ALA A 122 -14.48 16.75 -17.87
C ALA A 122 -14.92 17.78 -16.81
N ARG A 123 -14.09 18.01 -15.78
CA ARG A 123 -14.35 19.06 -14.76
C ARG A 123 -14.30 20.46 -15.37
N ALA A 124 -13.30 20.75 -16.20
CA ALA A 124 -13.18 22.03 -16.88
C ALA A 124 -14.38 22.32 -17.79
N LYS A 125 -14.87 21.31 -18.53
CA LYS A 125 -16.07 21.44 -19.36
C LYS A 125 -17.31 21.72 -18.53
N ASN A 126 -17.51 20.99 -17.43
CA ASN A 126 -18.65 21.20 -16.52
C ASN A 126 -18.63 22.60 -15.88
N GLU A 127 -17.44 23.10 -15.52
CA GLU A 127 -17.26 24.44 -14.96
C GLU A 127 -17.54 25.53 -16.01
N TYR A 128 -17.07 25.35 -17.24
CA TYR A 128 -17.38 26.24 -18.35
C TYR A 128 -18.89 26.32 -18.63
N THR A 129 -19.58 25.17 -18.69
CA THR A 129 -21.04 25.14 -18.88
C THR A 129 -21.78 25.80 -17.72
N ARG A 130 -21.30 25.65 -16.48
CA ARG A 130 -21.91 26.29 -15.30
C ARG A 130 -21.77 27.80 -15.30
N ASN A 131 -20.68 28.34 -15.85
CA ASN A 131 -20.45 29.79 -15.92
C ASN A 131 -21.21 30.48 -17.07
N LEU A 132 -21.71 29.71 -18.04
CA LEU A 132 -22.53 30.20 -19.15
C LEU A 132 -24.04 30.20 -18.85
N ALA A 133 -24.47 29.46 -17.83
CA ALA A 133 -25.87 29.34 -17.40
C ALA A 133 -26.20 30.37 -16.31
#